data_AF-A0A7G6ZD03-F1
#
_entry.id   AF-A0A7G6ZD03-F1
#
_cell.length_a   1.000
_cell.length_b   1.000
_cell.length_c   1.000
_cell.angle_alpha   90.00
_cell.angle_beta   90.00
_cell.angle_gamma   90.00
#
_symmetry.space_group_name_H-M   'P 1'
#
loop_
_entity.id
_entity.type
_entity.pdbx_description
1 polymer ?
#
loop_
_entity_poly.entity_id
_entity_poly.type
_entity_poly.pdbx_seq_one_letter_code
_entity_poly.pdbx_strand_id
1 'polypeptide(L)'
;MPVLGVNAIRTGPAIPTSGLADNASPVFTLLHAKAGVDARAQVIGDEFTVLAGSTVRAAWSGVGSAESTQRAYAGYRAQHERLVADGSISVENGTGRVTRDIPFRSPSTAGAIALGRSCNGRIEWTWPGGTYGAWEERDIDV
;
A
#
# COMPACT_ATOMS: atom_id res chain seq x y z
N MET A 1 -28.61 -43.31 8.98
CA MET A 1 -28.71 -42.03 9.73
C MET A 1 -27.32 -41.38 9.70
N PRO A 2 -27.17 -40.06 9.53
CA PRO A 2 -27.23 -39.28 8.29
C PRO A 2 -25.86 -38.70 7.84
N VAL A 3 -25.94 -38.01 6.69
CA VAL A 3 -24.98 -37.36 5.79
C VAL A 3 -24.18 -36.16 6.35
N LEU A 4 -22.98 -35.89 5.78
CA LEU A 4 -22.43 -34.59 5.32
C LEU A 4 -20.93 -34.78 5.01
N GLY A 5 -20.38 -34.48 3.83
CA GLY A 5 -20.46 -33.23 3.06
C GLY A 5 -19.11 -32.50 3.21
N VAL A 6 -18.06 -32.85 2.45
CA VAL A 6 -17.67 -32.27 1.15
C VAL A 6 -16.98 -30.88 1.24
N ASN A 7 -15.82 -30.80 0.54
CA ASN A 7 -15.17 -29.66 -0.12
C ASN A 7 -14.04 -28.84 0.54
N ALA A 8 -12.85 -29.09 -0.03
CA ALA A 8 -11.98 -28.12 -0.71
C ALA A 8 -11.39 -26.98 0.12
N ILE A 9 -10.18 -27.21 0.64
CA ILE A 9 -9.26 -26.16 1.05
C ILE A 9 -8.75 -25.49 -0.23
N ARG A 10 -9.39 -24.39 -0.63
CA ARG A 10 -8.89 -23.49 -1.67
C ARG A 10 -7.87 -22.54 -1.02
N THR A 11 -6.60 -22.80 -1.28
CA THR A 11 -5.52 -21.84 -1.09
C THR A 11 -5.77 -20.62 -1.98
N GLY A 12 -6.23 -19.53 -1.37
CA GLY A 12 -6.20 -18.17 -1.92
C GLY A 12 -5.32 -17.30 -1.00
N PRO A 13 -4.53 -16.35 -1.53
CA PRO A 13 -3.63 -15.56 -0.71
C PRO A 13 -4.42 -14.67 0.25
N ALA A 14 -4.16 -14.85 1.55
CA ALA A 14 -4.58 -14.06 2.70
C ALA A 14 -5.59 -12.91 2.43
N ILE A 15 -6.86 -13.19 2.72
CA ILE A 15 -7.75 -12.18 3.28
C ILE A 15 -7.31 -12.05 4.75
N PRO A 16 -6.70 -10.95 5.20
CA PRO A 16 -6.54 -10.75 6.63
C PRO A 16 -7.92 -10.43 7.21
N THR A 17 -8.66 -11.47 7.59
CA THR A 17 -9.66 -11.34 8.63
C THR A 17 -8.88 -11.26 9.94
N SER A 18 -8.48 -10.05 10.33
CA SER A 18 -8.11 -9.73 11.71
C SER A 18 -9.08 -8.68 12.21
N GLY A 19 -10.25 -9.14 12.65
CA GLY A 19 -11.00 -8.44 13.67
C GLY A 19 -10.34 -8.74 15.00
N LEU A 20 -9.72 -7.72 15.62
CA LEU A 20 -9.47 -7.56 17.07
C LEU A 20 -8.56 -6.33 17.32
N ALA A 21 -8.97 -5.16 16.82
CA ALA A 21 -8.49 -3.88 17.32
C ALA A 21 -9.65 -2.87 17.25
N ASP A 22 -10.36 -2.74 18.36
CA ASP A 22 -11.34 -1.69 18.63
C ASP A 22 -10.85 -0.31 18.10
N ASN A 23 -11.67 0.35 17.27
CA ASN A 23 -11.56 1.76 16.87
C ASN A 23 -10.40 2.28 15.99
N ALA A 24 -9.48 1.46 15.48
CA ALA A 24 -8.37 1.96 14.67
C ALA A 24 -8.53 1.64 13.17
N SER A 25 -8.78 2.67 12.36
CA SER A 25 -8.67 2.80 10.88
C SER A 25 -8.74 1.55 9.97
N PRO A 26 -9.53 1.56 8.88
CA PRO A 26 -9.63 0.42 7.96
C PRO A 26 -8.32 0.16 7.20
N VAL A 27 -8.18 -1.06 6.68
CA VAL A 27 -7.10 -1.41 5.76
C VAL A 27 -7.42 -0.86 4.37
N PHE A 28 -6.58 0.06 3.92
CA PHE A 28 -6.59 0.62 2.58
C PHE A 28 -5.77 -0.24 1.63
N THR A 29 -6.27 -0.41 0.42
CA THR A 29 -5.66 -1.20 -0.63
C THR A 29 -5.47 -0.32 -1.86
N LEU A 30 -4.30 -0.44 -2.47
CA LEU A 30 -3.93 0.20 -3.72
C LEU A 30 -3.59 -0.92 -4.71
N LEU A 31 -4.54 -1.18 -5.60
CA LEU A 31 -4.41 -2.19 -6.65
C LEU A 31 -4.21 -1.49 -8.00
N HIS A 32 -3.12 -1.80 -8.68
CA HIS A 32 -2.83 -1.35 -10.05
C HIS A 32 -2.52 -2.56 -10.92
N ALA A 33 -3.57 -3.19 -11.45
CA ALA A 33 -3.47 -4.43 -12.24
C ALA A 33 -2.51 -4.30 -13.44
N LYS A 34 -2.52 -3.15 -14.13
CA LYS A 34 -1.65 -2.87 -15.28
C LYS A 34 -0.17 -2.81 -14.90
N ALA A 35 0.15 -2.46 -13.66
CA ALA A 35 1.51 -2.38 -13.14
C ALA A 35 1.89 -3.56 -12.24
N GLY A 36 0.95 -4.49 -11.97
CA GLY A 36 1.15 -5.61 -11.03
C GLY A 36 1.36 -5.18 -9.58
N VAL A 37 0.83 -4.02 -9.18
CA VAL A 37 0.98 -3.48 -7.83
C VAL A 37 -0.25 -3.85 -7.00
N ASP A 38 -0.04 -4.39 -5.80
CA ASP A 38 -1.06 -4.69 -4.78
C ASP A 38 -0.49 -4.28 -3.43
N ALA A 39 -0.65 -3.02 -3.06
CA ALA A 39 -0.17 -2.50 -1.79
C ALA A 39 -1.31 -2.39 -0.78
N ARG A 40 -1.03 -2.75 0.47
CA ARG A 40 -1.97 -2.67 1.59
C ARG A 40 -1.39 -1.76 2.65
N ALA A 41 -2.22 -0.93 3.25
CA ALA A 41 -1.80 0.01 4.26
C ALA A 41 -2.91 0.29 5.26
N GLN A 42 -2.55 0.74 6.44
CA GLN A 42 -3.48 1.07 7.52
C GLN A 42 -2.96 2.29 8.27
N VAL A 43 -3.88 3.15 8.73
CA VAL A 43 -3.50 4.25 9.62
C VAL A 43 -3.39 3.72 11.04
N ILE A 44 -2.19 3.79 11.61
CA ILE A 44 -1.88 3.35 12.97
C ILE A 44 -1.42 4.59 13.74
N GLY A 45 -2.24 5.08 14.67
CA GLY A 45 -2.04 6.40 15.28
C GLY A 45 -2.21 7.50 14.23
N ASP A 46 -1.21 8.36 14.08
CA ASP A 46 -1.16 9.45 13.09
C ASP A 46 -0.34 9.09 11.83
N GLU A 47 0.09 7.84 11.69
CA GLU A 47 0.97 7.40 10.62
C GLU A 47 0.29 6.41 9.66
N PHE A 48 0.54 6.60 8.37
CA PHE A 48 0.05 5.73 7.31
C PHE A 48 1.04 4.59 7.09
N THR A 49 0.76 3.42 7.65
CA THR A 49 1.68 2.28 7.65
C THR A 49 1.36 1.33 6.51
N VAL A 50 2.29 1.14 5.57
CA VAL A 50 2.19 0.10 4.52
C VAL A 50 2.55 -1.23 5.13
N LEU A 51 1.67 -2.22 4.96
CA LEU A 51 1.81 -3.52 5.59
C LEU A 51 2.80 -4.41 4.84
N ALA A 52 3.48 -5.26 5.61
CA ALA A 52 4.32 -6.32 5.08
C ALA A 52 3.52 -7.25 4.13
N GLY A 53 4.20 -7.78 3.11
CA GLY A 53 3.59 -8.61 2.07
C GLY A 53 2.97 -7.83 0.91
N SER A 54 2.91 -6.50 1.00
CA SER A 54 2.50 -5.62 -0.09
C SER A 54 3.41 -5.76 -1.31
N THR A 55 2.80 -5.80 -2.49
CA THR A 55 3.47 -5.87 -3.78
C THR A 55 3.55 -4.48 -4.40
N VAL A 56 4.76 -4.00 -4.63
CA VAL A 56 5.09 -2.67 -5.13
C VAL A 56 5.93 -2.75 -6.40
N ARG A 57 6.15 -1.63 -7.08
CA ARG A 57 7.09 -1.60 -8.20
C ARG A 57 8.53 -1.80 -7.72
N ALA A 58 9.28 -2.62 -8.47
CA ALA A 58 10.71 -2.82 -8.25
C ALA A 58 11.54 -1.57 -8.51
N ALA A 59 11.13 -0.75 -9.47
CA ALA A 59 11.86 0.42 -9.89
C ALA A 59 10.92 1.62 -10.00
N TRP A 60 11.41 2.76 -9.52
CA TRP A 60 10.81 4.05 -9.78
C TRP A 60 10.82 4.34 -11.29
N SER A 61 9.64 4.54 -11.88
CA SER A 61 9.47 4.86 -13.30
C SER A 61 9.00 6.28 -13.57
N GLY A 62 8.77 7.09 -12.53
CA GLY A 62 8.40 8.49 -12.70
C GLY A 62 9.54 9.27 -13.34
N VAL A 63 9.41 9.62 -14.62
CA VAL A 63 10.29 10.57 -15.32
C VAL A 63 9.53 11.89 -15.37
N GLY A 64 9.93 12.84 -14.54
CA GLY A 64 9.29 14.15 -14.50
C GLY A 64 9.81 15.01 -15.64
N SER A 65 8.94 15.54 -16.49
CA SER A 65 9.34 16.46 -17.56
C SER A 65 9.64 17.88 -17.07
N ALA A 66 9.17 18.25 -15.87
CA ALA A 66 9.39 19.56 -15.25
C ALA A 66 10.43 19.50 -14.13
N GLU A 67 11.28 20.53 -13.99
CA GLU A 67 12.40 20.57 -13.02
C GLU A 67 11.92 20.37 -11.57
N SER A 68 10.80 20.99 -11.19
CA SER A 68 10.18 20.82 -9.87
C SER A 68 9.76 19.37 -9.60
N THR A 69 9.25 18.71 -10.64
CA THR A 69 8.84 17.30 -10.59
C THR A 69 10.07 16.39 -10.51
N GLN A 70 11.17 16.74 -11.19
CA GLN A 70 12.43 16.00 -11.11
C GLN A 70 13.03 16.04 -9.70
N ARG A 71 13.03 17.19 -9.03
CA ARG A 71 13.52 17.30 -7.64
C ARG A 71 12.67 16.47 -6.67
N ALA A 72 11.35 16.53 -6.80
CA ALA A 72 10.46 15.71 -5.99
C ALA A 72 10.68 14.21 -6.24
N TYR A 73 10.87 13.82 -7.51
CA TYR A 73 11.13 12.43 -7.89
C TYR A 73 12.48 11.93 -7.41
N ALA A 74 13.51 12.79 -7.37
CA ALA A 74 14.79 12.46 -6.78
C ALA A 74 14.64 12.12 -5.28
N GLY A 75 13.82 12.88 -4.55
CA GLY A 75 13.52 12.59 -3.15
C GLY A 75 12.81 11.24 -2.96
N TYR A 76 11.77 10.97 -3.74
CA TYR A 76 11.05 9.68 -3.67
C TYR A 76 11.93 8.50 -4.11
N ARG A 77 12.78 8.69 -5.11
CA ARG A 77 13.74 7.68 -5.56
C ARG A 77 14.73 7.36 -4.45
N ALA A 78 15.35 8.36 -3.83
CA ALA A 78 16.27 8.16 -2.73
C ALA A 78 15.60 7.45 -1.54
N GLN A 79 14.34 7.76 -1.25
CA GLN A 79 13.57 7.06 -0.23
C GLN A 79 13.30 5.60 -0.61
N HIS A 80 12.91 5.32 -1.85
CA HIS A 80 12.71 3.95 -2.35
C HIS A 80 14.02 3.15 -2.30
N GLU A 81 15.13 3.71 -2.78
CA GLU A 81 16.45 3.09 -2.74
C GLU A 81 16.89 2.80 -1.31
N ARG A 82 16.61 3.71 -0.36
CA ARG A 82 16.87 3.48 1.06
C ARG A 82 16.06 2.31 1.62
N LEU A 83 14.78 2.21 1.26
CA LEU A 83 13.93 1.09 1.70
C LEU A 83 14.39 -0.24 1.09
N VAL A 84 14.88 -0.23 -0.15
CA VAL A 84 15.47 -1.41 -0.77
C VAL A 84 16.80 -1.78 -0.11
N ALA A 85 17.66 -0.79 0.17
CA ALA A 85 18.96 -0.99 0.81
C ALA A 85 18.83 -1.50 2.26
N ASP A 86 17.83 -1.02 3.00
CA ASP A 86 17.48 -1.51 4.35
C ASP A 86 16.84 -2.91 4.33
N GLY A 87 16.44 -3.41 3.15
CA GLY A 87 15.74 -4.68 2.99
C GLY A 87 14.25 -4.60 3.32
N SER A 88 13.72 -3.40 3.56
CA SER A 88 12.28 -3.14 3.74
C SER A 88 11.48 -3.42 2.45
N ILE A 89 12.09 -3.24 1.28
CA ILE A 89 11.54 -3.64 -0.02
C ILE A 89 12.52 -4.61 -0.69
N SER A 90 12.11 -5.87 -0.85
CA SER A 90 12.86 -6.84 -1.65
C SER A 90 12.43 -6.78 -3.11
N VAL A 91 13.38 -6.51 -4.00
CA VAL A 91 13.12 -6.51 -5.44
C VAL A 91 13.39 -7.91 -5.99
N GLU A 92 12.34 -8.61 -6.42
CA GLU A 92 12.42 -9.95 -7.02
C GLU A 92 11.69 -9.97 -8.37
N ASN A 93 12.34 -10.49 -9.41
CA ASN A 93 11.74 -10.68 -10.75
C ASN A 93 11.11 -9.41 -11.36
N GLY A 94 11.62 -8.21 -11.03
CA GLY A 94 11.07 -6.94 -11.53
C GLY A 94 9.84 -6.45 -10.76
N THR A 95 9.51 -7.08 -9.63
CA THR A 95 8.48 -6.64 -8.68
C THR A 95 9.11 -6.41 -7.31
N GLY A 96 8.73 -5.32 -6.64
CA GLY A 96 9.14 -5.07 -5.26
C GLY A 96 8.15 -5.72 -4.30
N ARG A 97 8.63 -6.32 -3.22
CA ARG A 97 7.81 -6.86 -2.15
C ARG A 97 8.21 -6.23 -0.84
N VAL A 98 7.24 -5.65 -0.16
CA VAL A 98 7.42 -5.09 1.18
C VAL A 98 7.61 -6.24 2.15
N THR A 99 8.72 -6.26 2.87
CA THR A 99 9.10 -7.37 3.78
C THR A 99 8.68 -7.11 5.22
N ARG A 100 8.46 -5.85 5.59
CA ARG A 100 8.08 -5.39 6.93
C ARG A 100 7.15 -4.20 6.83
N ASP A 101 6.46 -3.89 7.91
CA ASP A 101 5.57 -2.73 7.97
C ASP A 101 6.39 -1.43 7.91
N ILE A 102 6.03 -0.53 6.99
CA ILE A 102 6.75 0.73 6.76
C ILE A 102 5.82 1.89 7.09
N PRO A 103 6.08 2.63 8.18
CA PRO A 103 5.31 3.83 8.50
C PRO A 103 5.67 4.97 7.53
N PHE A 104 4.65 5.62 6.99
CA PHE A 104 4.78 6.81 6.17
C PHE A 104 3.98 7.96 6.79
N ARG A 105 4.56 9.16 6.75
CA ARG A 105 3.89 10.39 7.18
C ARG A 105 2.79 10.86 6.24
N SER A 106 2.65 10.22 5.07
CA SER A 106 1.65 10.63 4.07
C SER A 106 1.23 9.46 3.19
N PRO A 107 -0.09 9.28 2.96
CA PRO A 107 -0.60 8.24 2.07
C PRO A 107 -0.14 8.43 0.62
N SER A 108 0.07 9.68 0.19
CA SER A 108 0.61 9.98 -1.15
C SER A 108 2.05 9.49 -1.30
N THR A 109 2.88 9.60 -0.27
CA THR A 109 4.25 9.06 -0.29
C THR A 109 4.23 7.54 -0.34
N ALA A 110 3.42 6.90 0.50
CA ALA A 110 3.23 5.44 0.48
C ALA A 110 2.80 4.94 -0.90
N GLY A 111 1.79 5.59 -1.49
CA GLY A 111 1.30 5.24 -2.82
C GLY A 111 2.33 5.50 -3.91
N ALA A 112 3.14 6.56 -3.76
CA ALA A 112 4.17 6.88 -4.74
C ALA A 112 5.32 5.86 -4.74
N ILE A 113 5.76 5.42 -3.56
CA ILE A 113 6.73 4.34 -3.39
C ILE A 113 6.15 3.03 -3.93
N ALA A 114 4.87 2.75 -3.66
CA ALA A 114 4.20 1.55 -4.15
C ALA A 114 4.11 1.50 -5.69
N LEU A 115 3.74 2.60 -6.32
CA LEU A 115 3.53 2.69 -7.78
C LEU A 115 4.80 3.04 -8.56
N GLY A 116 5.84 3.55 -7.90
CA GLY A 116 7.04 4.07 -8.54
C GLY A 116 6.78 5.33 -9.38
N ARG A 117 5.76 6.13 -9.02
CA ARG A 117 5.40 7.41 -9.65
C ARG A 117 4.66 8.28 -8.66
N SER A 118 4.45 9.57 -8.95
CA SER A 118 3.52 10.36 -8.15
C SER A 118 2.11 9.75 -8.15
N CYS A 119 1.51 9.71 -6.97
CA CYS A 119 0.23 9.09 -6.70
C CYS A 119 -0.62 10.05 -5.87
N ASN A 120 -1.90 10.19 -6.21
CA ASN A 120 -2.84 10.88 -5.34
C ASN A 120 -3.35 9.90 -4.29
N GLY A 121 -2.65 9.81 -3.16
CA GLY A 121 -2.96 8.85 -2.11
C GLY A 121 -4.41 8.94 -1.60
N ARG A 122 -5.02 10.13 -1.64
CA ARG A 122 -6.42 10.30 -1.21
C ARG A 122 -7.43 9.54 -2.07
N ILE A 123 -7.10 9.26 -3.33
CA ILE A 123 -7.99 8.63 -4.32
C ILE A 123 -7.57 7.19 -4.58
N GLU A 124 -6.26 6.95 -4.73
CA GLU A 124 -5.74 5.64 -5.14
C GLU A 124 -5.80 4.61 -4.00
N TRP A 125 -5.76 5.05 -2.74
CA TRP A 125 -6.00 4.18 -1.59
C TRP A 125 -7.50 4.03 -1.37
N THR A 126 -7.97 2.79 -1.42
CA THR A 126 -9.40 2.47 -1.29
C THR A 126 -9.64 1.41 -0.23
N TRP A 127 -10.81 1.45 0.38
CA TRP A 127 -11.27 0.48 1.37
C TRP A 127 -12.75 0.15 1.08
N PRO A 128 -13.34 -0.86 1.72
CA PRO A 128 -14.73 -1.25 1.46
C PRO A 128 -15.76 -0.11 1.59
N GLY A 129 -15.46 0.93 2.36
CA GLY A 129 -16.32 2.12 2.53
C GLY A 129 -15.97 3.32 1.65
N GLY A 130 -15.03 3.21 0.71
CA GLY A 130 -14.71 4.29 -0.25
C GLY A 130 -13.22 4.54 -0.43
N THR A 131 -12.85 5.81 -0.66
CA THR A 131 -11.44 6.21 -0.77
C THR A 131 -10.88 6.63 0.59
N TYR A 132 -9.55 6.67 0.71
CA TYR A 132 -8.89 7.21 1.90
C TYR A 132 -9.29 8.66 2.17
N GLY A 133 -9.36 9.51 1.13
CA GLY A 133 -9.77 10.90 1.28
C GLY A 133 -11.16 11.04 1.88
N ALA A 134 -12.12 10.23 1.40
CA ALA A 134 -13.47 10.21 1.96
C ALA A 134 -13.52 9.64 3.39
N TRP A 135 -12.60 8.74 3.76
CA TRP A 135 -12.50 8.25 5.14
C TRP A 135 -11.92 9.30 6.08
N GLU A 136 -10.85 9.98 5.67
CA GLU A 136 -10.22 11.06 6.44
C GLU A 136 -11.20 12.22 6.63
N GLU A 137 -11.92 12.63 5.59
CA GLU A 137 -12.93 13.70 5.68
C GLU A 137 -14.10 13.38 6.61
N ARG A 138 -14.42 12.10 6.79
CA ARG A 138 -15.47 11.67 7.74
C ARG A 138 -15.05 11.82 9.20
N ASP A 139 -13.75 11.81 9.48
CA ASP A 139 -13.21 11.91 10.85
C ASP A 139 -13.06 13.37 11.29
N ILE A 140 -13.00 14.32 10.34
CA ILE A 140 -12.79 15.76 10.59
C ILE A 140 -14.09 16.48 10.99
N ASP A 141 -15.24 15.80 10.97
CA ASP A 141 -16.56 16.36 11.33
C ASP A 141 -16.93 15.97 12.78
N VAL A 142 -16.15 16.41 13.77
CA VAL A 142 -16.48 16.33 15.22
C VAL A 142 -16.08 17.57 16.00
#